data_AF-A0A7V2VFV3-F1
#
_entry.id   AF-A0A7V2VFV3-F1
#
_cell.length_a   1.000
_cell.length_b   1.000
_cell.length_c   1.000
_cell.angle_alpha   90.00
_cell.angle_beta   90.00
_cell.angle_gamma   90.00
#
_symmetry.space_group_name_H-M   'P 1'
#
loop_
_entity.id
_entity.type
_entity.pdbx_description
1 polymer ?
#
loop_
_entity_poly.entity_id
_entity_poly.type
_entity_poly.pdbx_seq_one_letter_code
_entity_poly.pdbx_strand_id
1 'polypeptide(L)'
;MRNNTPVKLALIGDVHANLPALEAVVVHARQRNVKAIWNAGDLLGYGPFPNEVIQLLRQERAVSIVGNYDLKVLEFERKRKKWQKSKRPEKFLAFRWAFDHLFPENHDYLRSLPQERQLRVEGLRILLTHGSPASNEETLTSDTPKKRLRELAQTTNADVIICGHSHRPFARQVEGVWFINTGSVGRPDDGDPRACYAILQIEPDIQVQHFRLAYDVLGAVTATREYGLPEAFAQMLIQGRALDTIMKVPASISPLQQEEERRLQAVLRLAERCDYEVEHSHQVTRLALRLFDELRLLHQLGAEERFWLQCGALLHDIGWVEGQRRHHKTSLRIIRGATQLPFDARERLIIGSIARYHRRALPKNEHAHFAALEPADQRLVAVLAALLRVADGLDRTHRSIVEDLTCEVSPQQIIARCTMRGYAEPERERALDKGLLLEQVFDREFVIEKE
;
A
#
# COMPACT_ATOMS: atom_id res chain seq x y z
N MET A 1 20.80 -49.52 16.50
CA MET A 1 20.99 -48.49 15.47
C MET A 1 20.12 -47.30 15.85
N ARG A 2 20.70 -46.15 16.22
CA ARG A 2 19.90 -44.93 16.49
C ARG A 2 19.36 -44.47 15.14
N ASN A 3 18.05 -44.24 15.04
CA ASN A 3 17.43 -43.64 13.85
C ASN A 3 18.06 -42.25 13.63
N ASN A 4 19.02 -42.19 12.71
CA ASN A 4 19.78 -40.99 12.35
C ASN A 4 18.92 -40.18 11.38
N THR A 5 17.85 -39.56 11.91
CA THR A 5 17.05 -38.62 11.14
C THR A 5 17.47 -37.21 11.54
N PRO A 6 17.90 -36.37 10.57
CA PRO A 6 18.47 -35.07 10.86
C PRO A 6 17.48 -34.21 11.63
N VAL A 7 17.94 -33.57 12.71
CA VAL A 7 17.10 -32.60 13.44
C VAL A 7 17.05 -31.32 12.63
N LYS A 8 15.85 -30.98 12.15
CA LYS A 8 15.57 -29.73 11.42
C LYS A 8 14.75 -28.79 12.28
N LEU A 9 15.24 -27.58 12.49
CA LEU A 9 14.55 -26.51 13.21
C LEU A 9 14.25 -25.37 12.25
N ALA A 10 13.01 -24.89 12.22
CA ALA A 10 12.70 -23.65 11.54
C ALA A 10 13.03 -22.48 12.48
N LEU A 11 13.93 -21.61 12.04
CA LEU A 11 14.33 -20.41 12.74
C LEU A 11 13.65 -19.23 12.06
N ILE A 12 12.75 -18.57 12.78
CA ILE A 12 11.98 -17.41 12.33
C ILE A 12 12.26 -16.22 13.25
N GLY A 13 11.85 -15.03 12.82
CA GLY A 13 11.97 -13.80 13.57
C GLY A 13 11.35 -12.66 12.80
N ASP A 14 11.11 -11.54 13.48
CA ASP A 14 10.66 -10.30 12.85
C ASP A 14 9.40 -10.52 12.00
N VAL A 15 8.38 -11.13 12.60
CA VAL A 15 7.07 -11.39 11.98
C VAL A 15 6.27 -10.09 11.85
N HIS A 16 6.44 -9.15 12.77
CA HIS A 16 5.84 -7.80 12.70
C HIS A 16 4.33 -7.80 12.40
N ALA A 17 3.57 -8.72 12.99
CA ALA A 17 2.12 -8.87 12.80
C ALA A 17 1.67 -9.10 11.33
N ASN A 18 2.54 -9.68 10.50
CA ASN A 18 2.23 -10.07 9.12
C ASN A 18 1.79 -11.55 9.05
N LEU A 19 0.50 -11.79 9.28
CA LEU A 19 -0.08 -13.14 9.29
C LEU A 19 0.11 -13.89 7.96
N PRO A 20 -0.18 -13.33 6.77
CA PRO A 20 -0.02 -14.06 5.51
C PRO A 20 1.41 -14.56 5.27
N ALA A 21 2.41 -13.77 5.66
CA ALA A 21 3.81 -14.18 5.59
C ALA A 21 4.14 -15.32 6.56
N LEU A 22 3.64 -15.25 7.80
CA LEU A 22 3.84 -16.30 8.79
C LEU A 22 3.18 -17.62 8.35
N GLU A 23 1.96 -17.58 7.82
CA GLU A 23 1.25 -18.76 7.31
C GLU A 23 2.05 -19.45 6.20
N ALA A 24 2.58 -18.69 5.25
CA ALA A 24 3.44 -19.22 4.19
C ALA A 24 4.69 -19.93 4.76
N VAL A 25 5.33 -19.34 5.78
CA VAL A 25 6.47 -19.94 6.48
C VAL A 25 6.09 -21.22 7.21
N VAL A 26 4.98 -21.23 7.96
CA VAL A 26 4.50 -22.43 8.69
C VAL A 26 4.20 -23.57 7.73
N VAL A 27 3.49 -23.30 6.63
CA VAL A 27 3.19 -24.30 5.60
C VAL A 27 4.46 -24.88 5.00
N HIS A 28 5.41 -24.03 4.58
CA HIS A 28 6.66 -24.51 4.00
C HIS A 28 7.51 -25.26 5.04
N ALA A 29 7.58 -24.79 6.29
CA ALA A 29 8.33 -25.45 7.36
C ALA A 29 7.78 -26.86 7.64
N ARG A 30 6.46 -27.05 7.67
CA ARG A 30 5.81 -28.36 7.80
C ARG A 30 6.18 -29.29 6.63
N GLN A 31 6.13 -28.79 5.39
CA GLN A 31 6.55 -29.56 4.20
C GLN A 31 8.02 -29.99 4.25
N ARG A 32 8.87 -29.23 4.95
CA ARG A 32 10.28 -29.57 5.17
C ARG A 32 10.53 -30.51 6.34
N ASN A 33 9.46 -30.98 7.01
CA ASN A 33 9.50 -31.87 8.16
C ASN A 33 10.37 -31.31 9.30
N VAL A 34 10.25 -30.01 9.59
CA VAL A 34 10.92 -29.44 10.77
C VAL A 34 10.30 -30.02 12.04
N LYS A 35 11.13 -30.27 13.06
CA LYS A 35 10.68 -30.77 14.37
C LYS A 35 10.08 -29.67 15.25
N ALA A 36 10.53 -28.43 15.08
CA ALA A 36 10.09 -27.29 15.87
C ALA A 36 10.32 -25.96 15.13
N ILE A 37 9.53 -24.95 15.52
CA ILE A 37 9.66 -23.56 15.08
C ILE A 37 10.17 -22.74 16.26
N TRP A 38 11.27 -22.01 16.08
CA TRP A 38 11.88 -21.13 17.07
C TRP A 38 11.83 -19.70 16.55
N ASN A 39 11.24 -18.81 17.34
CA ASN A 39 11.02 -17.41 16.98
C ASN A 39 11.92 -16.47 17.79
N ALA A 40 12.80 -15.76 17.09
CA ALA A 40 13.76 -14.80 17.64
C ALA A 40 13.14 -13.43 17.98
N GLY A 41 11.84 -13.37 18.27
CA GLY A 41 11.15 -12.15 18.70
C GLY A 41 10.61 -11.28 17.56
N ASP A 42 10.02 -10.15 17.95
CA ASP A 42 9.29 -9.21 17.09
C ASP A 42 8.09 -9.90 16.42
N LEU A 43 7.24 -10.49 17.29
CA LEU A 43 5.94 -11.02 16.89
C LEU A 43 5.05 -9.89 16.36
N LEU A 44 5.09 -8.75 17.04
CA LEU A 44 4.30 -7.55 16.77
C LEU A 44 5.14 -6.46 16.11
N GLY A 45 4.46 -5.48 15.52
CA GLY A 45 5.11 -4.31 14.96
C GLY A 45 4.19 -3.52 14.05
N TYR A 46 4.45 -3.59 12.75
CA TYR A 46 3.82 -2.73 11.75
C TYR A 46 2.56 -3.33 11.10
N GLY A 47 2.41 -4.65 11.14
CA GLY A 47 1.36 -5.37 10.45
C GLY A 47 0.00 -5.32 11.16
N PRO A 48 -1.07 -5.62 10.42
CA PRO A 48 -2.43 -5.44 10.92
C PRO A 48 -2.94 -6.58 11.82
N PHE A 49 -2.24 -7.71 11.94
CA PHE A 49 -2.75 -8.94 12.55
C PHE A 49 -2.04 -9.36 13.86
N PRO A 50 -2.06 -8.55 14.92
CA PRO A 50 -1.28 -8.82 16.13
C PRO A 50 -1.75 -10.07 16.89
N ASN A 51 -3.06 -10.34 16.94
CA ASN A 51 -3.60 -11.46 17.71
C ASN A 51 -3.42 -12.78 16.97
N GLU A 52 -3.69 -12.79 15.68
CA GLU A 52 -3.68 -13.96 14.81
C GLU A 52 -2.26 -14.52 14.71
N VAL A 53 -1.25 -13.65 14.63
CA VAL A 53 0.17 -14.05 14.65
C VAL A 53 0.54 -14.72 15.98
N ILE A 54 0.13 -14.16 17.12
CA ILE A 54 0.38 -14.78 18.43
C ILE A 54 -0.35 -16.13 18.53
N GLN A 55 -1.60 -16.19 18.09
CA GLN A 55 -2.40 -17.41 18.12
C GLN A 55 -1.77 -18.51 17.26
N LEU A 56 -1.35 -18.20 16.03
CA LEU A 56 -0.69 -19.16 15.14
C LEU A 56 0.63 -19.67 15.73
N LEU A 57 1.48 -18.79 16.29
CA LEU A 57 2.71 -19.21 16.95
C LEU A 57 2.46 -20.12 18.16
N ARG A 58 1.39 -19.86 18.92
CA ARG A 58 0.97 -20.72 20.05
C ARG A 58 0.44 -22.07 19.57
N GLN A 59 -0.34 -22.09 18.49
CA GLN A 59 -0.84 -23.32 17.86
C GLN A 59 0.31 -24.20 17.37
N GLU A 60 1.33 -23.61 16.75
CA GLU A 60 2.56 -24.31 16.34
C GLU A 60 3.49 -24.68 17.51
N ARG A 61 3.13 -24.31 18.75
CA ARG A 61 3.98 -24.48 19.95
C ARG A 61 5.39 -23.91 19.73
N ALA A 62 5.46 -22.78 19.03
CA ALA A 62 6.72 -22.14 18.70
C ALA A 62 7.47 -21.73 19.99
N VAL A 63 8.77 -21.98 20.01
CA VAL A 63 9.64 -21.49 21.08
C VAL A 63 9.97 -20.03 20.79
N SER A 64 9.28 -19.13 21.48
CA SER A 64 9.42 -17.69 21.27
C SER A 64 10.17 -17.01 22.41
N ILE A 65 10.88 -15.94 22.05
CA ILE A 65 11.40 -14.90 22.94
C ILE A 65 10.71 -13.57 22.60
N VAL A 66 10.84 -12.58 23.49
CA VAL A 66 10.33 -11.23 23.24
C VAL A 66 11.34 -10.41 22.43
N GLY A 67 10.89 -9.73 21.39
CA GLY A 67 11.70 -8.79 20.61
C GLY A 67 11.59 -7.36 21.12
N ASN A 68 12.35 -6.45 20.50
CA ASN A 68 12.34 -5.06 20.94
C ASN A 68 11.07 -4.29 20.51
N TYR A 69 10.34 -4.71 19.47
CA TYR A 69 9.02 -4.15 19.15
C TYR A 69 7.94 -4.66 20.08
N ASP A 70 7.98 -5.95 20.44
CA ASP A 70 7.06 -6.54 21.40
C ASP A 70 7.14 -5.80 22.76
N LEU A 71 8.36 -5.55 23.24
CA LEU A 71 8.60 -4.74 24.45
C LEU A 71 8.02 -3.32 24.32
N LYS A 72 8.14 -2.70 23.13
CA LYS A 72 7.59 -1.36 22.91
C LYS A 72 6.05 -1.36 22.97
N VAL A 73 5.40 -2.41 22.47
CA VAL A 73 3.95 -2.57 22.59
C VAL A 73 3.55 -2.72 24.06
N LEU A 74 4.23 -3.58 24.82
CA LEU A 74 3.96 -3.78 26.26
C LEU A 74 4.17 -2.50 27.10
N GLU A 75 5.09 -1.62 26.68
CA GLU A 75 5.37 -0.35 27.35
C GLU A 75 4.49 0.81 26.87
N PHE A 76 3.65 0.62 25.83
CA PHE A 76 2.99 1.70 25.11
C PHE A 76 2.17 2.60 26.02
N GLU A 77 1.26 2.05 26.83
CA GLU A 77 0.41 2.83 27.74
C GLU A 77 1.23 3.77 28.63
N ARG A 78 2.29 3.24 29.26
CA ARG A 78 3.18 3.99 30.15
C ARG A 78 4.00 5.04 29.41
N LYS A 79 4.41 4.77 28.16
CA LYS A 79 5.29 5.64 27.37
C LYS A 79 4.53 6.53 26.38
N ARG A 80 3.21 6.38 26.25
CA ARG A 80 2.35 7.02 25.23
C ARG A 80 2.64 8.51 25.09
N LYS A 81 2.55 9.27 26.20
CA LYS A 81 2.80 10.73 26.21
C LYS A 81 4.22 11.10 25.75
N LYS A 82 5.23 10.30 26.13
CA LYS A 82 6.63 10.52 25.74
C LYS A 82 6.81 10.22 24.25
N TRP A 83 6.30 9.10 23.77
CA TRP A 83 6.50 8.68 22.38
C TRP A 83 5.70 9.51 21.39
N GLN A 84 4.53 10.00 21.77
CA GLN A 84 3.77 10.95 20.95
C GLN A 84 4.59 12.19 20.58
N LYS A 85 5.51 12.64 21.45
CA LYS A 85 6.38 13.80 21.21
C LYS A 85 7.74 13.46 20.59
N SER A 86 8.26 12.25 20.84
CA SER A 86 9.66 11.89 20.54
C SER A 86 9.82 10.85 19.43
N LYS A 87 8.76 10.10 19.09
CA LYS A 87 8.77 9.14 17.98
C LYS A 87 8.12 9.79 16.77
N ARG A 88 8.54 9.32 15.59
CA ARG A 88 7.87 9.62 14.34
C ARG A 88 6.40 9.18 14.40
N PRO A 89 5.46 9.91 13.75
CA PRO A 89 4.04 9.58 13.78
C PRO A 89 3.76 8.13 13.37
N GLU A 90 4.40 7.63 12.31
CA GLU A 90 4.16 6.26 11.84
C GLU A 90 4.62 5.23 12.88
N LYS A 91 5.83 5.37 13.43
CA LYS A 91 6.31 4.46 14.49
C LYS A 91 5.40 4.50 15.72
N PHE A 92 4.87 5.67 16.09
CA PHE A 92 3.92 5.78 17.19
C PHE A 92 2.60 5.06 16.88
N LEU A 93 2.08 5.20 15.65
CA LEU A 93 0.86 4.54 15.21
C LEU A 93 0.98 3.02 15.17
N ALA A 94 2.13 2.47 14.77
CA ALA A 94 2.40 1.04 14.83
C ALA A 94 2.25 0.49 16.27
N PHE A 95 2.91 1.12 17.25
CA PHE A 95 2.80 0.69 18.65
C PHE A 95 1.40 0.85 19.21
N ARG A 96 0.73 1.95 18.86
CA ARG A 96 -0.65 2.21 19.27
C ARG A 96 -1.60 1.15 18.73
N TRP A 97 -1.54 0.87 17.43
CA TRP A 97 -2.37 -0.13 16.79
C TRP A 97 -2.22 -1.49 17.46
N ALA A 98 -0.98 -1.96 17.58
CA ALA A 98 -0.68 -3.26 18.17
C ALA A 98 -1.11 -3.35 19.64
N PHE A 99 -1.02 -2.26 20.40
CA PHE A 99 -1.48 -2.21 21.80
C PHE A 99 -3.01 -2.20 21.90
N ASP A 100 -3.68 -1.30 21.18
CA ASP A 100 -5.14 -1.07 21.26
C ASP A 100 -5.94 -2.30 20.79
N HIS A 101 -5.37 -3.10 19.88
CA HIS A 101 -6.05 -4.26 19.29
C HIS A 101 -5.64 -5.59 19.93
N LEU A 102 -4.73 -5.61 20.91
CA LEU A 102 -4.29 -6.85 21.53
C LEU A 102 -5.33 -7.38 22.53
N PHE A 103 -5.69 -8.65 22.43
CA PHE A 103 -6.52 -9.27 23.46
C PHE A 103 -5.76 -9.42 24.79
N PRO A 104 -6.43 -9.32 25.95
CA PRO A 104 -5.79 -9.42 27.26
C PRO A 104 -4.90 -10.66 27.44
N GLU A 105 -5.36 -11.82 26.98
CA GLU A 105 -4.62 -13.08 27.04
C GLU A 105 -3.35 -13.09 26.17
N ASN A 106 -3.36 -12.34 25.06
CA ASN A 106 -2.19 -12.18 24.20
C ASN A 106 -1.21 -11.16 24.81
N HIS A 107 -1.72 -10.17 25.54
CA HIS A 107 -0.89 -9.30 26.35
C HIS A 107 -0.16 -10.07 27.46
N ASP A 108 -0.85 -10.98 28.14
CA ASP A 108 -0.24 -11.82 29.17
C ASP A 108 0.75 -12.83 28.60
N TYR A 109 0.43 -13.42 27.44
CA TYR A 109 1.38 -14.27 26.72
C TYR A 109 2.68 -13.52 26.40
N LEU A 110 2.61 -12.32 25.81
CA LEU A 110 3.81 -11.53 25.50
C LEU A 110 4.62 -11.17 26.76
N ARG A 111 3.97 -10.84 27.88
CA ARG A 111 4.66 -10.61 29.17
C ARG A 111 5.38 -11.86 29.69
N SER A 112 4.87 -13.04 29.36
CA SER A 112 5.47 -14.32 29.79
C SER A 112 6.69 -14.73 28.96
N LEU A 113 6.92 -14.11 27.80
CA LEU A 113 8.05 -14.46 26.94
C LEU A 113 9.37 -13.97 27.55
N PRO A 114 10.40 -14.83 27.64
CA PRO A 114 11.71 -14.41 28.10
C PRO A 114 12.44 -13.58 27.02
N GLN A 115 13.42 -12.76 27.43
CA GLN A 115 14.27 -11.99 26.51
C GLN A 115 15.24 -12.86 25.71
N GLU A 116 15.69 -13.95 26.31
CA GLU A 116 16.55 -14.94 25.65
C GLU A 116 16.20 -16.36 26.14
N ARG A 117 16.60 -17.37 25.37
CA ARG A 117 16.51 -18.78 25.77
C ARG A 117 17.80 -19.51 25.44
N GLN A 118 18.27 -20.30 26.39
CA GLN A 118 19.34 -21.27 26.18
C GLN A 118 18.72 -22.67 26.07
N LEU A 119 19.01 -23.35 24.98
CA LEU A 119 18.43 -24.64 24.61
C LEU A 119 19.55 -25.64 24.29
N ARG A 120 19.24 -26.94 24.36
CA ARG A 120 20.16 -28.00 23.95
C ARG A 120 19.50 -28.89 22.91
N VAL A 121 20.19 -29.12 21.80
CA VAL A 121 19.73 -29.97 20.70
C VAL A 121 20.90 -30.79 20.19
N GLU A 122 20.78 -32.12 20.18
CA GLU A 122 21.84 -33.05 19.76
C GLU A 122 23.23 -32.74 20.39
N GLY A 123 23.23 -32.33 21.67
CA GLY A 123 24.45 -31.99 22.41
C GLY A 123 24.97 -30.56 22.24
N LEU A 124 24.48 -29.81 21.24
CA LEU A 124 24.82 -28.41 21.01
C LEU A 124 24.05 -27.49 21.95
N ARG A 125 24.71 -26.47 22.48
CA ARG A 125 24.13 -25.37 23.25
C ARG A 125 23.74 -24.25 22.30
N ILE A 126 22.46 -23.93 22.24
CA ILE A 126 21.93 -22.92 21.33
C ILE A 126 21.36 -21.75 22.15
N LEU A 127 21.83 -20.55 21.87
CA LEU A 127 21.28 -19.31 22.42
C LEU A 127 20.34 -18.67 21.39
N LEU A 128 19.09 -18.48 21.78
CA LEU A 128 18.10 -17.70 21.05
C LEU A 128 17.99 -16.32 21.72
N THR A 129 18.37 -15.28 20.98
CA THR A 129 18.27 -13.86 21.38
C THR A 129 17.68 -13.07 20.21
N HIS A 130 17.16 -11.87 20.41
CA HIS A 130 16.60 -11.07 19.32
C HIS A 130 17.68 -10.20 18.66
N GLY A 131 18.42 -9.42 19.45
CA GLY A 131 19.61 -8.69 19.00
C GLY A 131 20.89 -9.54 19.07
N SER A 132 21.90 -9.05 19.77
CA SER A 132 23.11 -9.82 20.12
C SER A 132 22.99 -10.40 21.55
N PRO A 133 23.90 -11.31 21.95
CA PRO A 133 24.02 -11.73 23.34
C PRO A 133 24.32 -10.59 24.33
N ALA A 134 24.86 -9.46 23.85
CA ALA A 134 25.21 -8.31 24.68
C ALA A 134 24.08 -7.26 24.75
N SER A 135 23.20 -7.19 23.75
CA SER A 135 22.14 -6.20 23.69
C SER A 135 21.02 -6.59 22.74
N ASN A 136 19.78 -6.39 23.17
CA ASN A 136 18.58 -6.59 22.37
C ASN A 136 18.41 -5.59 21.20
N GLU A 137 19.24 -4.55 21.15
CA GLU A 137 19.21 -3.53 20.09
C GLU A 137 20.50 -3.50 19.25
N GLU A 138 21.43 -4.43 19.50
CA GLU A 138 22.63 -4.53 18.67
C GLU A 138 22.31 -5.28 17.37
N THR A 139 22.55 -4.62 16.24
CA THR A 139 22.35 -5.18 14.90
C THR A 139 23.54 -6.03 14.48
N LEU A 140 23.31 -7.33 14.28
CA LEU A 140 24.27 -8.24 13.66
C LEU A 140 23.89 -8.46 12.19
N THR A 141 24.87 -8.40 11.28
CA THR A 141 24.71 -8.58 9.83
C THR A 141 25.84 -9.42 9.24
N SER A 142 25.77 -9.72 7.93
CA SER A 142 26.88 -10.32 7.18
C SER A 142 28.18 -9.54 7.32
N ASP A 143 28.11 -8.22 7.48
CA ASP A 143 29.25 -7.30 7.50
C ASP A 143 29.79 -7.06 8.92
N THR A 144 29.16 -7.63 9.96
CA THR A 144 29.65 -7.48 11.33
C THR A 144 31.11 -7.93 11.42
N PRO A 145 32.03 -7.09 11.94
CA PRO A 145 33.44 -7.43 11.99
C PRO A 145 33.68 -8.74 12.73
N LYS A 146 34.55 -9.61 12.19
CA LYS A 146 34.89 -10.91 12.82
C LYS A 146 35.36 -10.74 14.27
N LYS A 147 36.05 -9.63 14.57
CA LYS A 147 36.47 -9.27 15.95
C LYS A 147 35.26 -9.16 16.89
N ARG A 148 34.20 -8.46 16.47
CA ARG A 148 32.99 -8.29 17.29
C ARG A 148 32.25 -9.61 17.50
N LEU A 149 32.12 -10.44 16.46
CA LEU A 149 31.54 -11.78 16.59
C LEU A 149 32.35 -12.67 17.55
N ARG A 150 33.70 -12.57 17.52
CA ARG A 150 34.56 -13.28 18.47
C ARG A 150 34.32 -12.83 19.92
N GLU A 151 34.23 -11.53 20.17
CA GLU A 151 33.92 -11.00 21.50
C GLU A 151 32.59 -11.55 22.01
N LEU A 152 31.55 -11.53 21.17
CA LEU A 152 30.23 -12.07 21.52
C LEU A 152 30.25 -13.59 21.76
N ALA A 153 31.04 -14.33 20.98
CA ALA A 153 31.22 -15.77 21.19
C ALA A 153 31.81 -16.05 22.58
N GLN A 154 32.79 -15.26 23.01
CA GLN A 154 33.46 -15.39 24.31
C GLN A 154 32.59 -15.00 25.51
N THR A 155 31.55 -14.18 25.31
CA THR A 155 30.61 -13.82 26.38
C THR A 155 29.58 -14.92 26.68
N THR A 156 29.51 -15.96 25.84
CA THR A 156 28.52 -17.02 25.98
C THR A 156 29.19 -18.39 25.94
N ASN A 157 28.46 -19.39 26.42
CA ASN A 157 28.83 -20.79 26.29
C ASN A 157 28.01 -21.46 25.17
N ALA A 158 27.61 -20.71 24.13
CA ALA A 158 26.78 -21.22 23.05
C ALA A 158 27.64 -21.72 21.89
N ASP A 159 27.23 -22.84 21.29
CA ASP A 159 27.80 -23.38 20.06
C ASP A 159 27.09 -22.78 18.83
N VAL A 160 25.82 -22.35 19.01
CA VAL A 160 25.02 -21.65 18.01
C VAL A 160 24.29 -20.48 18.66
N ILE A 161 24.34 -19.30 18.05
CA ILE A 161 23.64 -18.08 18.44
C ILE A 161 22.69 -17.70 17.31
N ILE A 162 21.39 -17.64 17.62
CA ILE A 162 20.32 -17.31 16.70
C ILE A 162 19.78 -15.93 17.06
N CYS A 163 19.63 -15.07 16.05
CA CYS A 163 19.16 -13.69 16.17
C CYS A 163 18.18 -13.27 15.06
N GLY A 164 17.48 -12.16 15.30
CA GLY A 164 16.65 -11.44 14.34
C GLY A 164 17.14 -9.99 14.24
N HIS A 165 16.24 -9.02 14.41
CA HIS A 165 16.51 -7.59 14.64
C HIS A 165 17.11 -6.79 13.46
N SER A 166 18.04 -7.36 12.70
CA SER A 166 18.60 -6.75 11.49
C SER A 166 17.74 -6.92 10.26
N HIS A 167 16.81 -7.88 10.30
CA HIS A 167 15.92 -8.27 9.20
C HIS A 167 16.66 -8.79 7.95
N ARG A 168 17.96 -9.09 8.08
CA ARG A 168 18.82 -9.50 6.96
C ARG A 168 19.42 -10.88 7.24
N PRO A 169 19.15 -11.87 6.39
CA PRO A 169 19.61 -13.23 6.61
C PRO A 169 21.13 -13.31 6.52
N PHE A 170 21.76 -13.98 7.47
CA PHE A 170 23.15 -14.43 7.33
C PHE A 170 23.41 -15.64 8.23
N ALA A 171 24.42 -16.43 7.87
CA ALA A 171 24.98 -17.48 8.72
C ALA A 171 26.51 -17.43 8.62
N ARG A 172 27.20 -17.28 9.74
CA ARG A 172 28.66 -17.21 9.80
C ARG A 172 29.20 -17.97 11.00
N GLN A 173 30.29 -18.70 10.80
CA GLN A 173 31.00 -19.35 11.90
C GLN A 173 32.25 -18.54 12.29
N VAL A 174 32.43 -18.28 13.58
CA VAL A 174 33.58 -17.56 14.14
C VAL A 174 34.05 -18.27 15.41
N GLU A 175 35.32 -18.69 15.43
CA GLU A 175 35.91 -19.46 16.55
C GLU A 175 35.07 -20.68 16.95
N GLY A 176 34.53 -21.41 15.97
CA GLY A 176 33.70 -22.59 16.20
C GLY A 176 32.22 -22.31 16.49
N VAL A 177 31.84 -21.07 16.83
CA VAL A 177 30.46 -20.68 17.15
C VAL A 177 29.72 -20.21 15.89
N TRP A 178 28.52 -20.71 15.66
CA TRP A 178 27.63 -20.25 14.59
C TRP A 178 26.83 -19.02 15.00
N PHE A 179 26.84 -17.98 14.18
CA PHE A 179 25.94 -16.84 14.28
C PHE A 179 24.95 -16.89 13.13
N ILE A 180 23.67 -16.99 13.44
CA ILE A 180 22.60 -17.14 12.46
C ILE A 180 21.59 -16.02 12.68
N ASN A 181 21.38 -15.19 11.65
CA ASN A 181 20.25 -14.30 11.60
C ASN A 181 19.16 -14.92 10.74
N THR A 182 17.94 -14.99 11.26
CA THR A 182 16.82 -15.65 10.57
C THR A 182 16.37 -14.92 9.30
N GLY A 183 16.74 -13.64 9.15
CA GLY A 183 16.13 -12.73 8.20
C GLY A 183 14.91 -12.06 8.83
N SER A 184 13.85 -11.87 8.06
CA SER A 184 12.56 -11.41 8.59
C SER A 184 11.41 -12.09 7.87
N VAL A 185 10.48 -12.64 8.65
CA VAL A 185 9.26 -13.25 8.12
C VAL A 185 8.37 -12.18 7.50
N GLY A 186 8.10 -11.10 8.24
CA GLY A 186 7.03 -10.17 7.88
C GLY A 186 7.44 -8.77 7.48
N ARG A 187 8.72 -8.41 7.64
CA ARG A 187 9.26 -7.07 7.35
C ARG A 187 10.70 -7.11 6.82
N PRO A 188 11.00 -7.77 5.69
CA PRO A 188 12.36 -7.76 5.14
C PRO A 188 12.87 -6.32 4.89
N ASP A 189 14.18 -6.09 5.09
CA ASP A 189 14.83 -4.76 4.95
C ASP A 189 15.92 -4.73 3.86
N ASP A 190 15.91 -5.71 2.95
CA ASP A 190 16.90 -5.89 1.88
C ASP A 190 16.37 -5.71 0.46
N GLY A 191 15.11 -5.30 0.31
CA GLY A 191 14.48 -5.00 -0.98
C GLY A 191 13.79 -6.18 -1.64
N ASP A 192 13.76 -7.36 -1.00
CA ASP A 192 12.98 -8.51 -1.44
C ASP A 192 11.75 -8.67 -0.53
N PRO A 193 10.52 -8.43 -1.04
CA PRO A 193 9.31 -8.45 -0.22
C PRO A 193 8.90 -9.85 0.25
N ARG A 194 9.52 -10.92 -0.28
CA ARG A 194 9.22 -12.30 0.13
C ARG A 194 9.62 -12.57 1.58
N ALA A 195 8.81 -13.37 2.26
CA ALA A 195 9.07 -13.80 3.63
C ALA A 195 10.40 -14.57 3.69
N CYS A 196 11.20 -14.29 4.72
CA CYS A 196 12.50 -14.92 4.92
C CYS A 196 12.56 -15.65 6.27
N TYR A 197 13.07 -16.87 6.24
CA TYR A 197 13.41 -17.63 7.44
C TYR A 197 14.54 -18.61 7.16
N ALA A 198 15.07 -19.28 8.19
CA ALA A 198 16.11 -20.29 8.03
C ALA A 198 15.65 -21.67 8.52
N ILE A 199 16.20 -22.73 7.93
CA ILE A 199 16.22 -24.06 8.54
C ILE A 199 17.64 -24.35 9.01
N LEU A 200 17.75 -24.65 10.31
CA LEU A 200 18.95 -25.22 10.91
C LEU A 200 18.81 -26.74 10.94
N GLN A 201 19.69 -27.42 10.21
CA GLN A 201 19.82 -28.87 10.22
C GLN A 201 21.06 -29.27 11.01
N ILE A 202 20.92 -30.27 11.88
CA ILE A 202 22.00 -30.80 12.71
C ILE A 202 22.18 -32.28 12.36
N GLU A 203 23.23 -32.61 11.58
CA GLU A 203 23.69 -34.00 11.31
C GLU A 203 24.98 -34.04 10.46
N PRO A 204 25.97 -34.90 10.80
CA PRO A 204 26.91 -34.68 11.92
C PRO A 204 27.47 -33.24 12.01
N ASP A 205 27.37 -32.47 10.92
CA ASP A 205 27.72 -31.06 10.85
C ASP A 205 26.46 -30.17 10.94
N ILE A 206 26.68 -28.89 11.21
CA ILE A 206 25.64 -27.87 11.18
C ILE A 206 25.47 -27.37 9.74
N GLN A 207 24.24 -27.41 9.24
CA GLN A 207 23.86 -26.78 7.98
C GLN A 207 22.76 -25.76 8.20
N VAL A 208 22.92 -24.57 7.61
CA VAL A 208 21.95 -23.49 7.70
C VAL A 208 21.53 -23.10 6.29
N GLN A 209 20.22 -23.13 6.02
CA GLN A 209 19.67 -22.71 4.74
C GLN A 209 18.57 -21.68 4.95
N HIS A 210 18.74 -20.50 4.36
CA HIS A 210 17.69 -19.48 4.28
C HIS A 210 16.76 -19.74 3.11
N PHE A 211 15.48 -19.45 3.31
CA PHE A 211 14.42 -19.58 2.30
C PHE A 211 13.74 -18.24 2.09
N ARG A 212 13.35 -17.98 0.84
CA ARG A 212 12.49 -16.86 0.44
C ARG A 212 11.19 -17.40 -0.10
N LEU A 213 10.08 -17.00 0.51
CA LEU A 213 8.75 -17.52 0.20
C LEU A 213 7.86 -16.39 -0.30
N ALA A 214 7.25 -16.59 -1.48
CA ALA A 214 6.13 -15.76 -1.89
C ALA A 214 4.96 -15.99 -0.90
N TYR A 215 4.24 -14.93 -0.60
CA TYR A 215 3.02 -14.95 0.18
C TYR A 215 2.06 -13.89 -0.40
N ASP A 216 0.83 -13.83 0.11
CA ASP A 216 -0.14 -12.85 -0.32
C ASP A 216 0.18 -11.44 0.22
N VAL A 217 1.15 -10.79 -0.44
CA VAL A 217 1.54 -9.40 -0.14
C VAL A 217 0.36 -8.45 -0.37
N LEU A 218 -0.45 -8.69 -1.41
CA LEU A 218 -1.58 -7.83 -1.74
C LEU A 218 -2.66 -7.93 -0.67
N GLY A 219 -3.00 -9.12 -0.18
CA GLY A 219 -3.91 -9.31 0.94
C GLY A 219 -3.42 -8.60 2.21
N ALA A 220 -2.13 -8.72 2.54
CA ALA A 220 -1.54 -7.99 3.67
C ALA A 220 -1.63 -6.46 3.48
N VAL A 221 -1.41 -5.95 2.27
CA VAL A 221 -1.54 -4.53 1.92
C VAL A 221 -2.98 -4.05 2.00
N THR A 222 -3.93 -4.83 1.47
CA THR A 222 -5.36 -4.52 1.51
C THR A 222 -5.83 -4.42 2.95
N ALA A 223 -5.54 -5.41 3.78
CA ALA A 223 -5.85 -5.36 5.22
C ALA A 223 -5.21 -4.15 5.91
N THR A 224 -3.94 -3.87 5.62
CA THR A 224 -3.25 -2.67 6.16
C THR A 224 -4.06 -1.39 5.86
N ARG A 225 -4.58 -1.24 4.64
CA ARG A 225 -5.37 -0.07 4.22
C ARG A 225 -6.78 -0.07 4.81
N GLU A 226 -7.46 -1.20 4.82
CA GLU A 226 -8.82 -1.35 5.39
C GLU A 226 -8.85 -1.01 6.88
N TYR A 227 -7.82 -1.39 7.62
CA TYR A 227 -7.65 -1.03 9.03
C TYR A 227 -7.17 0.41 9.26
N GLY A 228 -6.99 1.20 8.21
CA GLY A 228 -6.58 2.60 8.29
C GLY A 228 -5.16 2.80 8.82
N LEU A 229 -4.29 1.80 8.66
CA LEU A 229 -2.87 1.95 9.00
C LEU A 229 -2.16 2.85 7.98
N PRO A 230 -1.05 3.52 8.37
CA PRO A 230 -0.29 4.37 7.46
C PRO A 230 0.08 3.66 6.15
N GLU A 231 -0.13 4.34 5.01
CA GLU A 231 0.24 3.83 3.68
C GLU A 231 1.73 3.47 3.59
N ALA A 232 2.58 4.12 4.39
CA ALA A 232 4.00 3.76 4.51
C ALA A 232 4.20 2.28 4.89
N PHE A 233 3.31 1.68 5.68
CA PHE A 233 3.41 0.26 6.06
C PHE A 233 3.05 -0.66 4.89
N ALA A 234 2.03 -0.31 4.10
CA ALA A 234 1.74 -1.00 2.85
C ALA A 234 2.94 -0.93 1.88
N GLN A 235 3.59 0.23 1.77
CA GLN A 235 4.79 0.39 0.95
C GLN A 235 5.98 -0.43 1.47
N MET A 236 6.14 -0.59 2.79
CA MET A 236 7.15 -1.48 3.37
C MET A 236 6.94 -2.94 2.92
N LEU A 237 5.69 -3.41 2.92
CA LEU A 237 5.33 -4.76 2.48
C LEU A 237 5.59 -4.97 0.98
N ILE A 238 5.22 -4.00 0.15
CA ILE A 238 5.41 -4.07 -1.32
C ILE A 238 6.90 -4.08 -1.68
N GLN A 239 7.69 -3.22 -1.02
CA GLN A 239 9.09 -3.00 -1.41
C GLN A 239 10.09 -3.87 -0.66
N GLY A 240 9.69 -4.50 0.45
CA GLY A 240 10.62 -5.21 1.34
C GLY A 240 11.71 -4.30 1.89
N ARG A 241 11.34 -3.08 2.34
CA ARG A 241 12.28 -2.08 2.85
C ARG A 241 11.82 -1.50 4.19
N ALA A 242 12.79 -1.13 5.02
CA ALA A 242 12.55 -0.50 6.31
C ALA A 242 11.76 0.81 6.18
N LEU A 243 10.96 1.14 7.21
CA LEU A 243 10.20 2.39 7.28
C LEU A 243 11.07 3.62 7.04
N ASP A 244 12.26 3.67 7.64
CA ASP A 244 13.14 4.82 7.46
C ASP A 244 13.62 4.93 6.00
N THR A 245 13.75 3.84 5.25
CA THR A 245 14.03 3.89 3.81
C THR A 245 12.81 4.35 3.01
N ILE A 246 11.63 3.79 3.28
CA ILE A 246 10.36 4.22 2.65
C ILE A 246 10.12 5.71 2.84
N MET A 247 10.53 6.24 3.99
CA MET A 247 10.29 7.63 4.35
C MET A 247 11.47 8.59 4.07
N LYS A 248 12.70 8.07 3.93
CA LYS A 248 13.89 8.86 3.50
C LYS A 248 14.03 8.93 1.99
N VAL A 249 13.29 8.10 1.25
CA VAL A 249 12.93 8.41 -0.12
C VAL A 249 11.89 9.53 0.00
N PRO A 250 12.23 10.83 -0.17
CA PRO A 250 11.17 11.81 -0.43
C PRO A 250 10.45 11.25 -1.65
N ALA A 251 9.12 11.05 -1.56
CA ALA A 251 8.32 10.39 -2.59
C ALA A 251 8.93 10.58 -3.98
N SER A 252 9.81 9.66 -4.40
CA SER A 252 10.23 9.59 -5.77
C SER A 252 9.16 8.69 -6.37
N ILE A 253 7.96 9.26 -6.45
CA ILE A 253 7.33 9.47 -7.72
C ILE A 253 8.33 9.05 -8.82
N SER A 254 8.08 7.95 -9.51
CA SER A 254 8.91 7.51 -10.64
C SER A 254 9.12 8.69 -11.61
N PRO A 255 10.15 8.72 -12.48
CA PRO A 255 10.29 9.79 -13.47
C PRO A 255 8.99 10.08 -14.23
N LEU A 256 8.20 9.03 -14.51
CA LEU A 256 6.86 9.12 -15.09
C LEU A 256 5.88 9.85 -14.17
N GLN A 257 5.78 9.44 -12.90
CA GLN A 257 4.91 10.12 -11.96
C GLN A 257 5.40 11.58 -11.69
N GLN A 258 6.70 11.89 -11.86
CA GLN A 258 7.27 13.23 -11.57
C GLN A 258 6.91 14.17 -12.68
N GLU A 259 6.92 13.64 -13.89
CA GLU A 259 6.39 14.32 -15.05
C GLU A 259 4.87 14.48 -14.92
N GLU A 260 4.13 13.45 -14.49
CA GLU A 260 2.67 13.55 -14.24
C GLU A 260 2.33 14.61 -13.18
N GLU A 261 3.04 14.63 -12.05
CA GLU A 261 2.89 15.66 -11.01
C GLU A 261 3.25 17.05 -11.54
N ARG A 262 4.35 17.18 -12.29
CA ARG A 262 4.73 18.46 -12.92
C ARG A 262 3.64 18.94 -13.89
N ARG A 263 3.06 18.04 -14.69
CA ARG A 263 1.96 18.31 -15.61
C ARG A 263 0.71 18.74 -14.85
N LEU A 264 0.35 18.04 -13.78
CA LEU A 264 -0.80 18.36 -12.93
C LEU A 264 -0.64 19.72 -12.23
N GLN A 265 0.55 20.01 -11.70
CA GLN A 265 0.84 21.31 -11.09
C GLN A 265 0.74 22.46 -12.10
N ALA A 266 1.08 22.23 -13.38
CA ALA A 266 0.87 23.24 -14.43
C ALA A 266 -0.62 23.47 -14.73
N VAL A 267 -1.43 22.41 -14.70
CA VAL A 267 -2.89 22.46 -14.83
C VAL A 267 -3.51 23.25 -13.68
N LEU A 268 -3.14 22.94 -12.43
CA LEU A 268 -3.65 23.64 -11.24
C LEU A 268 -3.29 25.13 -11.27
N ARG A 269 -2.05 25.48 -11.65
CA ARG A 269 -1.65 26.89 -11.82
C ARG A 269 -2.48 27.63 -12.88
N LEU A 270 -2.90 26.95 -13.96
CA LEU A 270 -3.80 27.54 -14.94
C LEU A 270 -5.21 27.73 -14.36
N ALA A 271 -5.72 26.72 -13.65
CA ALA A 271 -7.02 26.77 -12.99
C ALA A 271 -7.09 27.94 -11.98
N GLU A 272 -6.06 28.08 -11.13
CA GLU A 272 -5.92 29.17 -10.16
C GLU A 272 -5.91 30.55 -10.82
N ARG A 273 -5.20 30.71 -11.95
CA ARG A 273 -5.20 31.99 -12.71
C ARG A 273 -6.56 32.36 -13.28
N CYS A 274 -7.43 31.38 -13.46
CA CYS A 274 -8.80 31.56 -13.93
C CYS A 274 -9.82 31.63 -12.79
N ASP A 275 -9.37 31.68 -11.53
CA ASP A 275 -10.21 31.75 -10.34
C ASP A 275 -11.27 30.63 -10.31
N TYR A 276 -10.83 29.40 -10.60
CA TYR A 276 -11.71 28.23 -10.64
C TYR A 276 -12.30 27.91 -9.26
N GLU A 277 -13.51 27.34 -9.26
CA GLU A 277 -14.15 26.88 -8.03
C GLU A 277 -13.48 25.57 -7.55
N VAL A 278 -12.61 25.69 -6.56
CA VAL A 278 -11.73 24.61 -6.09
C VAL A 278 -12.54 23.39 -5.63
N GLU A 279 -13.46 23.55 -4.67
CA GLU A 279 -14.18 22.42 -4.07
C GLU A 279 -14.99 21.64 -5.12
N HIS A 280 -15.80 22.36 -5.90
CA HIS A 280 -16.59 21.77 -6.99
C HIS A 280 -15.71 21.06 -8.04
N SER A 281 -14.64 21.71 -8.52
CA SER A 281 -13.81 21.15 -9.59
C SER A 281 -13.07 19.89 -9.14
N HIS A 282 -12.57 19.87 -7.90
CA HIS A 282 -11.93 18.68 -7.32
C HIS A 282 -12.93 17.55 -7.06
N GLN A 283 -14.13 17.88 -6.61
CA GLN A 283 -15.22 16.92 -6.41
C GLN A 283 -15.65 16.27 -7.72
N VAL A 284 -15.93 17.06 -8.76
CA VAL A 284 -16.26 16.58 -10.11
C VAL A 284 -15.13 15.73 -10.68
N THR A 285 -13.88 16.16 -10.50
CA THR A 285 -12.69 15.40 -10.94
C THR A 285 -12.65 14.04 -10.28
N ARG A 286 -12.85 13.98 -8.96
CA ARG A 286 -12.83 12.72 -8.19
C ARG A 286 -13.91 11.75 -8.66
N LEU A 287 -15.15 12.23 -8.83
CA LEU A 287 -16.26 11.40 -9.33
C LEU A 287 -16.04 10.96 -10.79
N ALA A 288 -15.50 11.82 -11.66
CA ALA A 288 -15.20 11.48 -13.04
C ALA A 288 -14.12 10.38 -13.14
N LEU A 289 -13.08 10.47 -12.31
CA LEU A 289 -12.04 9.45 -12.21
C LEU A 289 -12.57 8.13 -11.63
N ARG A 290 -13.50 8.19 -10.68
CA ARG A 290 -14.17 6.99 -10.17
C ARG A 290 -14.98 6.28 -11.25
N LEU A 291 -15.77 7.04 -12.03
CA LEU A 291 -16.50 6.51 -13.18
C LEU A 291 -15.58 5.91 -14.25
N PHE A 292 -14.42 6.54 -14.49
CA PHE A 292 -13.40 5.98 -15.38
C PHE A 292 -12.89 4.62 -14.87
N ASP A 293 -12.58 4.53 -13.58
CA ASP A 293 -12.02 3.30 -13.02
C ASP A 293 -13.06 2.16 -13.01
N GLU A 294 -14.31 2.46 -12.65
CA GLU A 294 -15.41 1.48 -12.61
C GLU A 294 -15.84 0.99 -14.01
N LEU A 295 -15.77 1.85 -15.03
CA LEU A 295 -16.17 1.51 -16.40
C LEU A 295 -15.00 1.07 -17.29
N ARG A 296 -13.83 0.77 -16.70
CA ARG A 296 -12.61 0.41 -17.42
C ARG A 296 -12.79 -0.71 -18.45
N LEU A 297 -13.61 -1.71 -18.13
CA LEU A 297 -13.87 -2.84 -19.02
C LEU A 297 -14.66 -2.45 -20.29
N LEU A 298 -15.45 -1.36 -20.24
CA LEU A 298 -16.21 -0.87 -21.39
C LEU A 298 -15.35 -0.03 -22.34
N HIS A 299 -14.57 0.91 -21.81
CA HIS A 299 -13.82 1.84 -22.66
C HIS A 299 -12.39 1.41 -22.97
N GLN A 300 -11.77 0.56 -22.13
CA GLN A 300 -10.42 0.00 -22.33
C GLN A 300 -9.31 1.07 -22.50
N LEU A 301 -9.51 2.24 -21.91
CA LEU A 301 -8.52 3.34 -21.94
C LEU A 301 -7.51 3.19 -20.80
N GLY A 302 -6.33 3.78 -20.95
CA GLY A 302 -5.18 3.64 -20.06
C GLY A 302 -4.98 4.81 -19.10
N ALA A 303 -3.81 4.85 -18.48
CA ALA A 303 -3.44 5.87 -17.50
C ALA A 303 -3.35 7.27 -18.08
N GLU A 304 -2.89 7.40 -19.33
CA GLU A 304 -2.73 8.69 -20.00
C GLU A 304 -4.10 9.35 -20.27
N GLU A 305 -5.08 8.57 -20.74
CA GLU A 305 -6.44 9.07 -20.95
C GLU A 305 -7.15 9.41 -19.64
N ARG A 306 -6.90 8.62 -18.59
CA ARG A 306 -7.35 8.93 -17.23
C ARG A 306 -6.78 10.27 -16.76
N PHE A 307 -5.51 10.54 -17.06
CA PHE A 307 -4.86 11.82 -16.75
C PHE A 307 -5.43 12.99 -17.56
N TRP A 308 -5.73 12.79 -18.85
CA TRP A 308 -6.42 13.81 -19.66
C TRP A 308 -7.84 14.11 -19.16
N LEU A 309 -8.57 13.11 -18.65
CA LEU A 309 -9.85 13.31 -17.98
C LEU A 309 -9.68 14.15 -16.71
N GLN A 310 -8.67 13.84 -15.87
CA GLN A 310 -8.35 14.63 -14.69
C GLN A 310 -8.10 16.10 -15.04
N CYS A 311 -7.29 16.35 -16.07
CA CYS A 311 -6.99 17.70 -16.53
C CYS A 311 -8.24 18.41 -17.08
N GLY A 312 -9.04 17.72 -17.90
CA GLY A 312 -10.27 18.25 -18.46
C GLY A 312 -11.31 18.59 -17.39
N ALA A 313 -11.41 17.76 -16.35
CA ALA A 313 -12.29 17.95 -15.21
C ALA A 313 -11.84 19.11 -14.31
N LEU A 314 -10.55 19.24 -13.99
CA LEU A 314 -10.05 20.39 -13.22
C LEU A 314 -10.24 21.73 -13.97
N LEU A 315 -10.28 21.69 -15.31
CA LEU A 315 -10.34 22.87 -16.16
C LEU A 315 -11.71 23.11 -16.81
N HIS A 316 -12.74 22.32 -16.49
CA HIS A 316 -14.01 22.34 -17.24
C HIS A 316 -14.73 23.71 -17.16
N ASP A 317 -14.63 24.36 -16.00
CA ASP A 317 -15.35 25.59 -15.68
C ASP A 317 -14.49 26.86 -15.65
N ILE A 318 -13.21 26.79 -16.01
CA ILE A 318 -12.31 27.97 -16.02
C ILE A 318 -12.78 29.11 -16.94
N GLY A 319 -13.65 28.81 -17.92
CA GLY A 319 -14.23 29.79 -18.80
C GLY A 319 -15.13 30.83 -18.10
N TRP A 320 -15.52 30.61 -16.85
CA TRP A 320 -16.26 31.58 -16.04
C TRP A 320 -15.50 32.88 -15.81
N VAL A 321 -14.17 32.89 -15.94
CA VAL A 321 -13.33 34.09 -15.86
C VAL A 321 -13.72 35.17 -16.89
N GLU A 322 -14.33 34.79 -18.02
CA GLU A 322 -14.88 35.72 -19.02
C GLU A 322 -16.41 35.82 -19.00
N GLY A 323 -17.01 35.35 -17.90
CA GLY A 323 -18.44 35.36 -17.64
C GLY A 323 -19.19 34.09 -18.06
N GLN A 324 -20.47 34.05 -17.69
CA GLN A 324 -21.31 32.86 -17.81
C GLN A 324 -21.57 32.41 -19.25
N ARG A 325 -21.62 33.36 -20.19
CA ARG A 325 -22.11 33.10 -21.53
C ARG A 325 -21.09 32.27 -22.30
N ARG A 326 -21.46 31.02 -22.61
CA ARG A 326 -20.63 30.07 -23.39
C ARG A 326 -19.29 29.74 -22.70
N HIS A 327 -19.22 29.74 -21.37
CA HIS A 327 -17.98 29.42 -20.62
C HIS A 327 -17.34 28.11 -21.09
N HIS A 328 -18.11 27.08 -21.43
CA HIS A 328 -17.57 25.80 -21.94
C HIS A 328 -16.78 25.96 -23.25
N LYS A 329 -17.16 26.91 -24.12
CA LYS A 329 -16.39 27.26 -25.32
C LYS A 329 -15.16 28.09 -24.97
N THR A 330 -15.28 28.94 -23.95
CA THR A 330 -14.18 29.72 -23.39
C THR A 330 -13.11 28.81 -22.77
N SER A 331 -13.49 27.81 -21.97
CA SER A 331 -12.57 26.81 -21.38
C SER A 331 -11.74 26.13 -22.48
N LEU A 332 -12.37 25.62 -23.56
CA LEU A 332 -11.64 25.09 -24.72
C LEU A 332 -10.63 26.10 -25.28
N ARG A 333 -11.05 27.35 -25.48
CA ARG A 333 -10.19 28.38 -26.07
C ARG A 333 -8.99 28.68 -25.17
N ILE A 334 -9.19 28.78 -23.86
CA ILE A 334 -8.13 29.00 -22.87
C ILE A 334 -7.17 27.82 -22.88
N ILE A 335 -7.66 26.58 -22.75
CA ILE A 335 -6.83 25.37 -22.71
C ILE A 335 -6.02 25.22 -24.00
N ARG A 336 -6.66 25.40 -25.17
CA ARG A 336 -5.98 25.29 -26.47
C ARG A 336 -4.89 26.34 -26.65
N GLY A 337 -5.10 27.54 -26.13
CA GLY A 337 -4.15 28.66 -26.18
C GLY A 337 -3.06 28.63 -25.11
N ALA A 338 -3.16 27.75 -24.11
CA ALA A 338 -2.24 27.70 -22.98
C ALA A 338 -0.94 26.95 -23.32
N THR A 339 -0.06 27.59 -24.09
CA THR A 339 1.23 27.02 -24.50
C THR A 339 2.20 26.78 -23.35
N GLN A 340 1.93 27.34 -22.17
CA GLN A 340 2.68 27.08 -20.93
C GLN A 340 2.37 25.72 -20.30
N LEU A 341 1.29 25.06 -20.72
CA LEU A 341 1.01 23.70 -20.26
C LEU A 341 2.00 22.72 -20.91
N PRO A 342 2.54 21.74 -20.16
CA PRO A 342 3.44 20.69 -20.64
C PRO A 342 2.67 19.61 -21.41
N PHE A 343 1.95 20.03 -22.45
CA PHE A 343 1.17 19.20 -23.36
C PHE A 343 1.48 19.65 -24.79
N ASP A 344 1.43 18.75 -25.76
CA ASP A 344 1.49 19.12 -27.16
C ASP A 344 0.16 19.75 -27.66
N ALA A 345 0.10 20.14 -28.94
CA ALA A 345 -1.09 20.78 -29.50
C ALA A 345 -2.30 19.82 -29.59
N ARG A 346 -2.06 18.52 -29.79
CA ARG A 346 -3.09 17.48 -29.86
C ARG A 346 -3.67 17.23 -28.47
N GLU A 347 -2.83 17.05 -27.46
CA GLU A 347 -3.22 16.87 -26.06
C GLU A 347 -4.04 18.06 -25.55
N ARG A 348 -3.61 19.31 -25.82
CA ARG A 348 -4.39 20.50 -25.44
C ARG A 348 -5.76 20.55 -26.15
N LEU A 349 -5.84 20.07 -27.39
CA LEU A 349 -7.12 19.98 -28.12
C LEU A 349 -8.03 18.91 -27.53
N ILE A 350 -7.49 17.75 -27.13
CA ILE A 350 -8.22 16.67 -26.46
C ILE A 350 -8.75 17.17 -25.10
N ILE A 351 -7.87 17.63 -24.21
CA ILE A 351 -8.22 18.12 -22.87
C ILE A 351 -9.24 19.27 -22.96
N GLY A 352 -9.01 20.21 -23.88
CA GLY A 352 -9.94 21.31 -24.12
C GLY A 352 -11.30 20.86 -24.65
N SER A 353 -11.35 19.79 -25.45
CA SER A 353 -12.60 19.24 -25.96
C SER A 353 -13.39 18.50 -24.88
N ILE A 354 -12.70 17.74 -24.02
CA ILE A 354 -13.29 17.11 -22.83
C ILE A 354 -13.95 18.20 -21.96
N ALA A 355 -13.19 19.23 -21.60
CA ALA A 355 -13.68 20.39 -20.85
C ALA A 355 -14.86 21.10 -21.53
N ARG A 356 -14.84 21.24 -22.87
CA ARG A 356 -15.96 21.88 -23.61
C ARG A 356 -17.26 21.11 -23.50
N TYR A 357 -17.18 19.79 -23.58
CA TYR A 357 -18.36 18.93 -23.74
C TYR A 357 -18.97 18.49 -22.41
N HIS A 358 -18.49 18.98 -21.27
CA HIS A 358 -19.13 18.79 -19.96
C HIS A 358 -20.59 19.30 -19.91
N ARG A 359 -20.98 20.20 -20.82
CA ARG A 359 -22.37 20.69 -20.91
C ARG A 359 -22.80 21.04 -22.32
N ARG A 360 -24.11 21.26 -22.47
CA ARG A 360 -24.77 21.68 -23.72
C ARG A 360 -24.56 20.64 -24.83
N ALA A 361 -24.19 21.08 -26.03
CA ALA A 361 -24.09 20.25 -27.22
C ALA A 361 -23.15 19.05 -27.01
N LEU A 362 -23.52 17.91 -27.60
CA LEU A 362 -22.66 16.71 -27.65
C LEU A 362 -21.55 16.88 -28.70
N PRO A 363 -20.49 16.05 -28.69
CA PRO A 363 -19.48 16.04 -29.74
C PRO A 363 -20.10 15.75 -31.11
N LYS A 364 -19.75 16.56 -32.12
CA LYS A 364 -20.25 16.41 -33.50
C LYS A 364 -19.22 16.89 -34.52
N ASN A 365 -19.24 16.33 -35.72
CA ASN A 365 -18.30 16.66 -36.79
C ASN A 365 -18.51 18.04 -37.41
N GLU A 366 -19.64 18.72 -37.17
CA GLU A 366 -19.79 20.12 -37.58
C GLU A 366 -19.00 21.07 -36.67
N HIS A 367 -18.57 20.61 -35.50
CA HIS A 367 -17.73 21.39 -34.62
C HIS A 367 -16.26 21.30 -35.08
N ALA A 368 -15.76 22.35 -35.72
CA ALA A 368 -14.42 22.39 -36.33
C ALA A 368 -13.27 21.85 -35.45
N HIS A 369 -13.29 22.14 -34.14
CA HIS A 369 -12.27 21.64 -33.20
C HIS A 369 -12.33 20.12 -32.96
N PHE A 370 -13.52 19.53 -33.03
CA PHE A 370 -13.73 18.08 -32.87
C PHE A 370 -13.45 17.35 -34.19
N ALA A 371 -13.87 17.92 -35.31
CA ALA A 371 -13.55 17.40 -36.65
C ALA A 371 -12.05 17.39 -36.95
N ALA A 372 -11.28 18.27 -36.30
CA ALA A 372 -9.82 18.33 -36.41
C ALA A 372 -9.10 17.22 -35.62
N LEU A 373 -9.81 16.46 -34.79
CA LEU A 373 -9.25 15.31 -34.07
C LEU A 373 -9.26 14.08 -34.98
N GLU A 374 -8.26 13.22 -34.83
CA GLU A 374 -8.24 11.90 -35.45
C GLU A 374 -9.44 11.06 -34.97
N PRO A 375 -9.94 10.08 -35.76
CA PRO A 375 -11.11 9.27 -35.37
C PRO A 375 -10.96 8.57 -34.01
N ALA A 376 -9.76 8.13 -33.65
CA ALA A 376 -9.48 7.54 -32.34
C ALA A 376 -9.65 8.57 -31.21
N ASP A 377 -9.21 9.80 -31.43
CA ASP A 377 -9.32 10.90 -30.46
C ASP A 377 -10.75 11.42 -30.35
N GLN A 378 -11.52 11.39 -31.45
CA GLN A 378 -12.95 11.70 -31.42
C GLN A 378 -13.70 10.72 -30.51
N ARG A 379 -13.42 9.41 -30.64
CA ARG A 379 -13.99 8.38 -29.76
C ARG A 379 -13.57 8.57 -28.31
N LEU A 380 -12.29 8.81 -28.07
CA LEU A 380 -11.74 9.07 -26.74
C LEU A 380 -12.42 10.29 -26.09
N VAL A 381 -12.50 11.42 -26.79
CA VAL A 381 -13.14 12.64 -26.28
C VAL A 381 -14.62 12.39 -25.98
N ALA A 382 -15.33 11.62 -26.82
CA ALA A 382 -16.72 11.26 -26.56
C ALA A 382 -16.87 10.47 -25.26
N VAL A 383 -16.03 9.46 -25.03
CA VAL A 383 -15.99 8.68 -23.78
C VAL A 383 -15.70 9.57 -22.58
N LEU A 384 -14.58 10.29 -22.59
CA LEU A 384 -14.13 11.06 -21.43
C LEU A 384 -15.09 12.22 -21.11
N ALA A 385 -15.66 12.87 -22.13
CA ALA A 385 -16.69 13.87 -21.93
C ALA A 385 -17.97 13.26 -21.35
N ALA A 386 -18.36 12.04 -21.72
CA ALA A 386 -19.51 11.37 -21.14
C ALA A 386 -19.35 11.16 -19.63
N LEU A 387 -18.18 10.69 -19.20
CA LEU A 387 -17.86 10.49 -17.78
C LEU A 387 -17.88 11.82 -17.01
N LEU A 388 -17.23 12.86 -17.56
CA LEU A 388 -17.20 14.19 -16.95
C LEU A 388 -18.61 14.79 -16.82
N ARG A 389 -19.47 14.61 -17.83
CA ARG A 389 -20.85 15.10 -17.82
C ARG A 389 -21.66 14.49 -16.68
N VAL A 390 -21.54 13.19 -16.45
CA VAL A 390 -22.25 12.51 -15.35
C VAL A 390 -21.71 12.99 -14.01
N ALA A 391 -20.38 13.06 -13.84
CA ALA A 391 -19.76 13.56 -12.62
C ALA A 391 -20.16 15.01 -12.26
N ASP A 392 -20.19 15.91 -13.25
CA ASP A 392 -20.68 17.28 -13.13
C ASP A 392 -22.22 17.33 -12.90
N GLY A 393 -22.95 16.26 -13.22
CA GLY A 393 -24.33 16.10 -12.78
C GLY A 393 -24.44 15.72 -11.30
N LEU A 394 -23.61 14.78 -10.86
CA LEU A 394 -23.57 14.26 -9.50
C LEU A 394 -23.11 15.28 -8.44
N ASP A 395 -22.52 16.40 -8.86
CA ASP A 395 -22.22 17.54 -7.96
C ASP A 395 -23.03 18.80 -8.31
N ARG A 396 -24.27 18.64 -8.78
CA ARG A 396 -25.14 19.74 -9.25
C ARG A 396 -25.29 20.89 -8.24
N THR A 397 -25.35 20.63 -6.94
CA THR A 397 -25.49 21.68 -5.93
C THR A 397 -24.18 22.22 -5.39
N HIS A 398 -23.03 21.70 -5.84
CA HIS A 398 -21.67 22.04 -5.38
C HIS A 398 -21.47 21.79 -3.88
N ARG A 399 -22.26 20.89 -3.30
CA ARG A 399 -22.21 20.55 -1.87
C ARG A 399 -21.50 19.23 -1.61
N SER A 400 -20.94 18.58 -2.65
CA SER A 400 -20.25 17.29 -2.54
C SER A 400 -21.09 16.22 -1.84
N ILE A 401 -22.40 16.20 -2.11
CA ILE A 401 -23.35 15.29 -1.45
C ILE A 401 -23.07 13.84 -1.83
N VAL A 402 -22.78 13.59 -3.12
CA VAL A 402 -22.36 12.28 -3.61
C VAL A 402 -20.90 12.06 -3.23
N GLU A 403 -20.66 11.20 -2.25
CA GLU A 403 -19.34 10.94 -1.70
C GLU A 403 -18.55 9.94 -2.51
N ASP A 404 -19.17 8.92 -3.09
CA ASP A 404 -18.49 7.92 -3.90
C ASP A 404 -19.51 7.21 -4.79
N LEU A 405 -19.02 6.41 -5.73
CA LEU A 405 -19.86 5.52 -6.53
C LEU A 405 -19.18 4.22 -6.91
N THR A 406 -20.00 3.22 -7.17
CA THR A 406 -19.62 1.98 -7.88
C THR A 406 -20.50 1.81 -9.11
N CYS A 407 -20.05 1.05 -10.10
CA CYS A 407 -20.87 0.72 -11.26
C CYS A 407 -20.98 -0.79 -11.49
N GLU A 408 -22.20 -1.25 -11.71
CA GLU A 408 -22.47 -2.55 -12.29
C GLU A 408 -22.80 -2.41 -13.77
N VAL A 409 -22.19 -3.28 -14.57
CA VAL A 409 -22.32 -3.24 -16.02
C VAL A 409 -22.95 -4.54 -16.51
N SER A 410 -24.06 -4.41 -17.24
CA SER A 410 -24.70 -5.50 -17.97
C SER A 410 -24.63 -5.23 -19.49
N PRO A 411 -25.10 -6.15 -20.35
CA PRO A 411 -25.18 -5.88 -21.78
C PRO A 411 -26.17 -4.76 -22.14
N GLN A 412 -27.15 -4.45 -21.29
CA GLN A 412 -28.20 -3.45 -21.55
C GLN A 412 -28.04 -2.18 -20.73
N GLN A 413 -27.40 -2.24 -19.56
CA GLN A 413 -27.43 -1.17 -18.57
C GLN A 413 -26.06 -0.92 -17.93
N ILE A 414 -25.86 0.34 -17.52
CA ILE A 414 -24.85 0.77 -16.58
C ILE A 414 -25.60 1.28 -15.34
N ILE A 415 -25.46 0.59 -14.21
CA ILE A 415 -26.11 0.94 -12.95
C ILE A 415 -25.07 1.55 -12.03
N ALA A 416 -25.18 2.85 -11.75
CA ALA A 416 -24.35 3.51 -10.77
C ALA A 416 -25.02 3.50 -9.38
N ARG A 417 -24.32 3.01 -8.37
CA ARG A 417 -24.73 3.12 -6.96
C ARG A 417 -23.89 4.18 -6.28
N CYS A 418 -24.55 5.16 -5.69
CA CYS A 418 -23.89 6.34 -5.13
C CYS A 418 -23.95 6.32 -3.60
N THR A 419 -22.82 6.49 -2.93
CA THR A 419 -22.76 6.78 -1.49
C THR A 419 -23.02 8.27 -1.28
N MET A 420 -23.94 8.64 -0.38
CA MET A 420 -24.43 10.03 -0.27
C MET A 420 -24.54 10.51 1.18
N ARG A 421 -24.16 11.77 1.43
CA ARG A 421 -24.46 12.46 2.70
C ARG A 421 -25.80 13.18 2.63
N GLY A 422 -26.86 12.40 2.70
CA GLY A 422 -28.23 12.92 2.76
C GLY A 422 -28.93 13.02 1.40
N TYR A 423 -29.81 14.00 1.26
CA TYR A 423 -30.72 14.10 0.11
C TYR A 423 -30.00 14.58 -1.16
N ALA A 424 -29.93 13.71 -2.19
CA ALA A 424 -29.21 13.95 -3.44
C ALA A 424 -30.08 13.84 -4.71
N GLU A 425 -31.41 14.04 -4.61
CA GLU A 425 -32.29 13.99 -5.79
C GLU A 425 -31.88 14.97 -6.90
N PRO A 426 -31.50 16.24 -6.61
CA PRO A 426 -31.06 17.17 -7.65
C PRO A 426 -29.80 16.71 -8.39
N GLU A 427 -28.87 16.10 -7.67
CA GLU A 427 -27.65 15.48 -8.21
C GLU A 427 -28.01 14.31 -9.13
N ARG A 428 -28.90 13.43 -8.68
CA ARG A 428 -29.36 12.28 -9.46
C ARG A 428 -30.06 12.69 -10.74
N GLU A 429 -31.07 13.55 -10.65
CA GLU A 429 -31.83 14.03 -11.83
C GLU A 429 -30.88 14.68 -12.83
N ARG A 430 -29.94 15.50 -12.35
CA ARG A 430 -28.98 16.16 -13.24
C ARG A 430 -28.00 15.19 -13.89
N ALA A 431 -27.53 14.19 -13.15
CA ALA A 431 -26.62 13.17 -13.66
C ALA A 431 -27.30 12.32 -14.75
N LEU A 432 -28.56 11.93 -14.55
CA LEU A 432 -29.35 11.21 -15.57
C LEU A 432 -29.55 12.08 -16.82
N ASP A 433 -29.97 13.34 -16.67
CA ASP A 433 -30.12 14.30 -17.79
C ASP A 433 -28.82 14.45 -18.61
N LYS A 434 -27.67 14.46 -17.93
CA LYS A 434 -26.36 14.62 -18.55
C LYS A 434 -25.79 13.30 -19.07
N GLY A 435 -26.33 12.17 -18.64
CA GLY A 435 -25.92 10.80 -18.95
C GLY A 435 -26.21 10.35 -20.39
N LEU A 436 -27.02 11.09 -21.15
CA LEU A 436 -27.34 10.75 -22.56
C LEU A 436 -26.11 10.48 -23.44
N LEU A 437 -25.00 11.17 -23.21
CA LEU A 437 -23.76 10.90 -23.97
C LEU A 437 -23.12 9.57 -23.57
N LEU A 438 -23.20 9.21 -22.28
CA LEU A 438 -22.73 7.93 -21.76
C LEU A 438 -23.49 6.77 -22.41
N GLU A 439 -24.81 6.92 -22.51
CA GLU A 439 -25.68 5.93 -23.14
C GLU A 439 -25.34 5.76 -24.63
N GLN A 440 -25.16 6.87 -25.36
CA GLN A 440 -24.79 6.83 -26.78
C GLN A 440 -23.43 6.20 -27.02
N VAL A 441 -22.46 6.46 -26.15
CA VAL A 441 -21.08 5.97 -26.32
C VAL A 441 -20.98 4.48 -26.00
N PHE A 442 -21.73 4.00 -25.01
CA PHE A 442 -21.66 2.60 -24.56
C PHE A 442 -22.81 1.73 -25.03
N ASP A 443 -23.81 2.28 -25.72
CA ASP A 443 -25.01 1.59 -26.18
C ASP A 443 -25.72 0.82 -25.03
N ARG A 444 -25.85 1.51 -23.89
CA ARG A 444 -26.42 0.98 -22.63
C ARG A 444 -27.20 2.09 -21.94
N GLU A 445 -28.35 1.76 -21.36
CA GLU A 445 -29.11 2.69 -20.53
C GLU A 445 -28.35 3.00 -19.24
N PHE A 446 -28.31 4.28 -18.83
CA PHE A 446 -27.64 4.70 -17.61
C PHE A 446 -28.65 4.93 -16.49
N VAL A 447 -28.50 4.17 -15.40
CA VAL A 447 -29.40 4.22 -14.25
C VAL A 447 -28.60 4.57 -13.00
N ILE A 448 -29.20 5.33 -12.09
CA ILE A 448 -28.63 5.60 -10.76
C ILE A 448 -29.58 5.03 -9.71
N GLU A 449 -29.10 4.04 -8.97
CA GLU A 449 -29.81 3.44 -7.84
C GLU A 449 -29.45 4.15 -6.53
N LYS A 450 -30.41 4.15 -5.59
CA LYS A 450 -30.18 4.61 -4.22
C LYS A 450 -29.60 3.46 -3.41
N GLU A 451 -28.50 3.71 -2.70
CA GLU A 451 -28.13 2.93 -1.52
C GLU A 451 -28.59 3.63 -0.24
#